data_AF-A0A8X6JBU0-F1
#
_entry.id   AF-A0A8X6JBU0-F1
#
_cell.length_a   1.000
_cell.length_b   1.000
_cell.length_c   1.000
_cell.angle_alpha   90.00
_cell.angle_beta   90.00
_cell.angle_gamma   90.00
#
_symmetry.space_group_name_H-M   'P 1'
#
loop_
_entity.id
_entity.type
_entity.pdbx_description
1 polymer ?
#
loop_
_entity_poly.entity_id
_entity_poly.type
_entity_poly.pdbx_seq_one_letter_code
_entity_poly.pdbx_strand_id
1 'polypeptide(L)'
;MANLDISPEAPSKDRTESSNNSTSKSQPINTDPAKRIRNLKKKLRVINALKEKIDSGELANPEKDQLEKIARKTEIEAEIEDLELELADV
;
A
#
# COMPACT_ATOMS: atom_id res chain seq x y z
N MET A 1 -43.39 -13.79 -34.66
CA MET A 1 -42.29 -13.04 -34.02
C MET A 1 -42.45 -13.16 -32.52
N ALA A 2 -41.58 -13.93 -31.85
CA ALA A 2 -41.54 -14.00 -30.39
C ALA A 2 -40.28 -13.24 -29.93
N ASN A 3 -40.47 -12.33 -28.98
CA ASN A 3 -39.48 -11.38 -28.51
C ASN A 3 -38.43 -12.06 -27.60
N LEU A 4 -37.21 -11.49 -27.66
CA LEU A 4 -36.09 -11.72 -26.75
C LEU A 4 -36.51 -11.50 -25.29
N ASP A 5 -36.33 -12.51 -24.45
CA ASP A 5 -36.33 -12.38 -23.00
C ASP A 5 -34.95 -12.83 -22.50
N ILE A 6 -34.02 -11.86 -22.41
CA ILE A 6 -32.71 -12.04 -21.78
C ILE A 6 -32.81 -11.44 -20.39
N SER A 7 -32.85 -12.34 -19.43
CA SER A 7 -32.82 -12.09 -17.99
C SER A 7 -31.50 -11.40 -17.59
N PRO A 8 -31.51 -10.31 -16.81
CA PRO A 8 -30.30 -9.74 -16.24
C PRO A 8 -30.05 -10.37 -14.86
N GLU A 9 -29.20 -11.40 -14.81
CA GLU A 9 -28.70 -11.95 -13.54
C GLU A 9 -27.42 -11.21 -13.12
N ALA A 10 -27.55 -10.41 -12.06
CA ALA A 10 -26.43 -9.79 -11.37
C ALA A 10 -25.59 -10.84 -10.63
N PRO A 11 -24.30 -10.56 -10.40
CA PRO A 11 -23.77 -10.82 -9.08
C PRO A 11 -23.22 -9.53 -8.46
N SER A 12 -23.94 -9.09 -7.42
CA SER A 12 -23.46 -8.22 -6.38
C SER A 12 -22.13 -8.72 -5.82
N LYS A 13 -21.08 -7.90 -5.88
CA LYS A 13 -19.99 -7.94 -4.91
C LYS A 13 -19.88 -6.59 -4.26
N ASP A 14 -20.62 -6.50 -3.17
CA ASP A 14 -20.35 -5.63 -2.04
C ASP A 14 -18.87 -5.76 -1.66
N ARG A 15 -18.15 -4.65 -1.71
CA ARG A 15 -17.08 -4.34 -0.76
C ARG A 15 -16.96 -2.83 -0.67
N THR A 16 -17.84 -2.32 0.16
CA THR A 16 -17.70 -1.07 0.88
C THR A 16 -16.37 -0.99 1.66
N GLU A 17 -15.96 0.26 1.89
CA GLU A 17 -14.95 0.73 2.85
C GLU A 17 -13.47 0.76 2.43
N SER A 18 -13.00 1.96 2.08
CA SER A 18 -12.30 2.73 3.11
C SER A 18 -12.24 4.21 2.75
N SER A 19 -13.08 4.95 3.46
CA SER A 19 -12.98 6.38 3.64
C SER A 19 -11.72 6.74 4.42
N ASN A 20 -11.21 7.95 4.16
CA ASN A 20 -10.28 8.71 4.99
C ASN A 20 -8.81 8.24 5.04
N ASN A 21 -7.93 9.06 4.44
CA ASN A 21 -7.22 9.97 5.34
C ASN A 21 -6.72 11.23 4.62
N SER A 22 -7.26 12.33 5.14
CA SER A 22 -6.90 13.71 4.98
C SER A 22 -5.38 13.99 5.09
N THR A 23 -4.94 14.94 4.26
CA THR A 23 -4.06 16.06 4.63
C THR A 23 -3.27 15.93 5.93
N SER A 24 -1.94 15.81 5.80
CA SER A 24 -1.00 16.32 6.80
C SER A 24 0.32 16.69 6.11
N LYS A 25 0.32 17.85 5.44
CA LYS A 25 1.54 18.63 5.24
C LYS A 25 1.83 19.34 6.57
N SER A 26 2.84 18.89 7.31
CA SER A 26 3.59 19.72 8.26
C SER A 26 4.77 18.94 8.84
N GLN A 27 5.97 19.30 8.35
CA GLN A 27 7.24 19.56 9.05
C GLN A 27 7.75 18.65 10.22
N PRO A 28 9.07 18.55 10.41
CA PRO A 28 9.71 17.49 11.19
C PRO A 28 9.85 17.89 12.66
N ILE A 29 9.07 17.30 13.56
CA ILE A 29 9.34 17.32 15.01
C ILE A 29 8.98 15.96 15.59
N ASN A 30 9.98 15.23 16.11
CA ASN A 30 9.88 14.02 16.94
C ASN A 30 8.55 13.25 16.84
N THR A 31 8.28 12.64 15.70
CA THR A 31 7.18 11.67 15.61
C THR A 31 7.59 10.44 16.40
N ASP A 32 6.82 10.12 17.45
CA ASP A 32 6.86 8.86 18.20
C ASP A 32 7.29 7.68 17.30
N PRO A 33 8.33 6.91 17.68
CA PRO A 33 8.80 5.74 16.94
C PRO A 33 7.66 4.84 16.48
N ALA A 34 6.63 4.61 17.32
CA ALA A 34 5.46 3.81 16.97
C ALA A 34 4.68 4.40 15.77
N LYS A 35 4.56 5.73 15.69
CA LYS A 35 3.91 6.42 14.56
C LYS A 35 4.75 6.32 13.29
N ARG A 36 6.09 6.42 13.39
CA ARG A 36 6.99 6.22 12.26
C ARG A 36 6.91 4.79 11.73
N ILE A 37 6.99 3.79 12.60
CA ILE A 37 6.83 2.36 12.27
C ILE A 37 5.52 2.14 11.52
N ARG A 38 4.39 2.67 12.03
CA ARG A 38 3.09 2.53 11.36
C ARG A 38 3.09 3.14 9.95
N ASN A 39 3.74 4.28 9.75
CA ASN A 39 3.82 4.93 8.45
C ASN A 39 4.74 4.18 7.48
N LEU A 40 5.88 3.67 7.96
CA LEU A 40 6.81 2.87 7.17
C LEU A 40 6.17 1.53 6.77
N LYS A 41 5.48 0.85 7.69
CA LYS A 41 4.68 -0.35 7.40
C LYS A 41 3.63 -0.12 6.31
N LYS A 42 2.98 1.06 6.30
CA LYS A 42 2.06 1.43 5.20
C LYS A 42 2.79 1.56 3.88
N LYS A 43 3.94 2.25 3.84
CA LYS A 43 4.77 2.37 2.63
C LYS A 43 5.22 0.98 2.13
N LEU A 44 5.67 0.12 3.04
CA LEU A 44 6.11 -1.24 2.74
C LEU A 44 4.99 -2.06 2.09
N ARG A 45 3.75 -1.98 2.60
CA ARG A 45 2.59 -2.64 1.98
C ARG A 45 2.32 -2.14 0.56
N VAL A 46 2.39 -0.83 0.33
CA VAL A 46 2.21 -0.24 -1.01
C VAL A 46 3.30 -0.74 -1.97
N ILE A 47 4.56 -0.79 -1.52
CA ILE A 47 5.68 -1.28 -2.32
C ILE A 47 5.52 -2.78 -2.63
N ASN A 48 5.10 -3.59 -1.66
CA ASN A 48 4.86 -5.02 -1.88
C ASN A 48 3.71 -5.26 -2.88
N ALA A 49 2.62 -4.50 -2.80
CA ALA A 49 1.53 -4.59 -3.77
C ALA A 49 1.97 -4.16 -5.19
N LEU A 50 2.83 -3.14 -5.29
CA LEU A 50 3.42 -2.72 -6.55
C LEU A 50 4.33 -3.81 -7.13
N LYS A 51 5.16 -4.44 -6.29
CA LYS A 51 6.01 -5.56 -6.67
C LYS A 51 5.17 -6.76 -7.14
N GLU A 52 4.12 -7.11 -6.40
CA GLU A 52 3.22 -8.21 -6.78
C GLU A 52 2.54 -7.97 -8.13
N LYS A 53 2.12 -6.75 -8.44
CA LYS A 53 1.59 -6.39 -9.77
C LYS A 53 2.60 -6.56 -10.89
N ILE A 54 3.88 -6.27 -10.64
CA ILE A 54 4.95 -6.47 -11.62
C ILE A 54 5.24 -7.96 -11.79
N ASP A 55 5.38 -8.68 -10.67
CA ASP A 55 5.67 -10.11 -10.65
C ASP A 55 4.52 -10.94 -11.26
N SER A 56 3.26 -10.50 -11.10
CA SER A 56 2.08 -11.12 -11.72
C SER A 56 1.91 -10.77 -13.21
N GLY A 57 2.67 -9.82 -13.72
CA GLY A 57 2.53 -9.31 -15.08
C GLY A 57 1.34 -8.37 -15.30
N GLU A 58 0.57 -8.03 -14.26
CA GLU A 58 -0.48 -7.00 -14.34
C GLU A 58 0.13 -5.62 -14.68
N LEU A 59 1.37 -5.38 -14.24
CA LEU A 59 2.17 -4.22 -14.59
C LEU A 59 3.41 -4.63 -15.39
N ALA A 60 3.24 -4.78 -16.70
CA ALA A 60 4.30 -5.27 -17.60
C ALA A 60 5.47 -4.27 -17.81
N ASN A 61 5.20 -2.96 -17.73
CA ASN A 61 6.20 -1.91 -17.95
C ASN A 61 6.21 -0.93 -16.76
N PRO A 62 6.88 -1.28 -15.65
CA PRO A 62 6.99 -0.39 -14.51
C PRO A 62 7.85 0.84 -14.85
N GLU A 63 7.44 2.00 -14.33
CA GLU A 63 8.18 3.24 -14.48
C GLU A 63 9.46 3.23 -13.63
N LYS A 64 10.45 4.06 -13.99
CA LYS A 64 11.72 4.16 -13.25
C LYS A 64 11.50 4.47 -11.76
N ASP A 65 10.58 5.38 -11.44
CA ASP A 65 10.22 5.72 -10.05
C ASP A 65 9.62 4.52 -9.29
N GLN A 66 8.87 3.66 -9.97
CA GLN A 66 8.30 2.44 -9.37
C GLN A 66 9.39 1.41 -9.05
N LEU A 67 10.36 1.24 -9.95
CA LEU A 67 11.53 0.40 -9.71
C LEU A 67 12.38 0.94 -8.55
N GLU A 68 12.59 2.25 -8.49
CA GLU A 68 13.30 2.89 -7.37
C GLU A 68 12.57 2.68 -6.03
N LYS A 69 11.23 2.78 -6.00
CA LYS A 69 10.43 2.47 -4.80
C LYS A 69 10.61 1.02 -4.34
N ILE A 70 10.67 0.07 -5.27
CA ILE A 70 10.90 -1.35 -4.95
C ILE A 70 12.33 -1.57 -4.47
N ALA A 71 13.32 -0.87 -5.05
CA ALA A 71 14.71 -0.95 -4.61
C ALA A 71 14.88 -0.45 -3.16
N ARG A 72 14.15 0.61 -2.77
CA ARG A 72 14.15 1.13 -1.38
C ARG A 72 13.35 0.29 -0.38
N LYS A 73 12.78 -0.85 -0.79
CA LYS A 73 12.04 -1.75 0.10
C LYS A 73 12.91 -2.16 1.30
N THR A 74 14.14 -2.59 1.04
CA THR A 74 15.06 -3.07 2.07
C THR A 74 15.42 -1.96 3.07
N GLU A 75 15.62 -0.73 2.59
CA GLU A 75 15.89 0.42 3.46
C GLU A 75 14.70 0.71 4.39
N ILE A 76 13.47 0.59 3.88
CA ILE A 76 12.26 0.79 4.68
C ILE A 76 12.07 -0.34 5.71
N GLU A 77 12.44 -1.57 5.37
CA GLU A 77 12.41 -2.71 6.31
C GLU A 77 13.44 -2.52 7.43
N ALA A 78 14.67 -2.13 7.10
CA ALA A 78 15.72 -1.84 8.09
C ALA A 78 15.32 -0.71 9.03
N GLU A 79 14.79 0.41 8.51
CA GLU A 79 14.33 1.52 9.36
C GLU A 79 13.17 1.11 10.29
N ILE A 80 12.29 0.20 9.86
CA ILE A 80 11.24 -0.34 10.75
C ILE A 80 11.88 -1.14 11.88
N GLU A 81 12.83 -2.02 11.57
CA GLU A 81 13.52 -2.85 12.55
C GLU A 81 14.29 -2.00 13.56
N ASP A 82 15.04 -1.00 13.10
CA ASP A 82 15.78 -0.08 13.96
C ASP A 82 14.85 0.67 14.94
N LEU A 83 13.71 1.17 14.44
CA LEU A 83 12.72 1.84 15.28
C LEU A 83 11.99 0.88 16.24
N GLU A 84 11.79 -0.38 15.84
CA GLU A 84 11.20 -1.41 16.69
C GLU A 84 12.14 -1.82 17.84
N LEU A 85 13.45 -1.90 17.56
CA LEU A 85 14.49 -2.11 18.57
C LEU A 85 14.55 -0.92 19.54
N GLU A 86 14.59 0.31 19.02
CA GLU A 86 14.58 1.53 19.85
C GLU A 86 13.36 1.58 20.77
N LEU A 87 12.19 1.13 20.32
CA LEU A 87 10.97 1.10 21.13
C LEU A 87 10.96 -0.04 22.16
N ALA A 88 11.63 -1.17 21.87
CA ALA A 88 11.70 -2.33 22.76
C ALA A 88 12.69 -2.13 23.92
N ASP A 89 13.69 -1.27 23.74
CA ASP A 89 14.71 -0.94 24.74
C ASP A 89 14.29 0.15 25.76
N VAL A 90 13.05 0.65 25.67
CA VAL A 90 12.45 1.67 26.55
C VAL A 90 11.48 1.06 27.55
#